data_AF-A0A3B9MCG5-F1
#
_entry.id   AF-A0A3B9MCG5-F1
#
_cell.length_a   1.000
_cell.length_b   1.000
_cell.length_c   1.000
_cell.angle_alpha   90.00
_cell.angle_beta   90.00
_cell.angle_gamma   90.00
#
_symmetry.space_group_name_H-M   'P 1'
#
loop_
_entity.id
_entity.type
_entity.pdbx_description
1 polymer ?
#
loop_
_entity_poly.entity_id
_entity_poly.type
_entity_poly.pdbx_seq_one_letter_code
_entity_poly.pdbx_strand_id
1 'polypeptide(L)'
;MQGQATDIQIHAKEILRTREQLNQILARHTGQKIEKVTQDTERDYFLTSDAAKEYGLIDGIILTPIKPADKEKEKEKEKEKEKVAATP
;
A
#
# COMPACT_ATOMS: atom_id res chain seq x y z
N MET A 1 -0.67 10.14 39.47
CA MET A 1 0.60 10.60 38.87
C MET A 1 0.33 10.86 37.39
N GLN A 2 -0.10 12.09 37.08
CA GLN A 2 -0.26 12.57 35.70
C GLN A 2 1.14 12.93 35.21
N GLY A 3 1.60 12.26 34.15
CA GLY A 3 2.86 12.58 33.47
C GLY A 3 2.87 14.03 33.02
N GLN A 4 4.04 14.65 33.11
CA GLN A 4 4.27 16.08 32.92
C GLN A 4 3.81 16.49 31.52
N ALA A 5 3.41 17.75 31.32
CA ALA A 5 3.06 18.27 29.99
C ALA A 5 4.12 17.94 28.91
N THR A 6 5.37 17.76 29.33
CA THR A 6 6.50 17.22 28.55
C THR A 6 6.23 15.85 27.93
N ASP A 7 5.67 14.89 28.68
CA ASP A 7 5.38 13.53 28.19
C ASP A 7 4.32 13.57 27.10
N ILE A 8 3.27 14.37 27.29
CA ILE A 8 2.22 14.59 26.28
C ILE A 8 2.83 15.17 24.99
N GLN A 9 3.75 16.13 25.10
CA GLN A 9 4.45 16.69 23.94
C GLN A 9 5.33 15.67 23.23
N ILE A 10 6.05 14.81 23.97
CA ILE A 10 6.88 13.74 23.39
C ILE A 10 6.00 12.75 22.62
N HIS A 11 4.89 12.32 23.23
CA HIS A 11 3.95 11.41 22.57
C HIS A 11 3.33 12.03 21.32
N ALA A 12 2.92 13.30 21.37
CA ALA A 12 2.37 13.99 20.21
C ALA A 12 3.38 14.07 19.05
N LYS A 13 4.66 14.35 19.33
CA LYS A 13 5.72 14.35 18.32
C LYS A 13 5.93 12.96 17.72
N GLU A 14 5.90 11.92 18.53
CA GLU A 14 6.07 10.55 18.04
C GLU A 14 4.89 10.09 17.19
N ILE A 15 3.66 10.50 17.53
CA ILE A 15 2.46 10.28 16.70
C ILE A 15 2.62 10.93 15.33
N LEU A 16 3.07 12.19 15.28
CA LEU A 16 3.29 12.90 14.01
C LEU A 16 4.39 12.22 13.17
N ARG A 17 5.50 11.85 13.80
CA ARG A 17 6.58 11.12 13.15
C ARG A 17 6.10 9.79 12.55
N THR A 18 5.35 9.01 13.33
CA THR A 18 4.80 7.73 12.89
C THR A 18 3.87 7.92 11.70
N ARG A 19 2.99 8.93 11.76
CA ARG A 19 2.08 9.26 10.65
C ARG A 19 2.83 9.61 9.37
N GLU A 20 3.89 10.41 9.47
CA GLU A 20 4.69 10.79 8.30
C GLU A 20 5.41 9.58 7.68
N GLN A 21 5.95 8.67 8.50
CA GLN A 21 6.55 7.42 8.02
C GLN A 21 5.52 6.54 7.30
N LEU A 22 4.31 6.40 7.85
CA LEU A 22 3.23 5.64 7.20
C LEU A 22 2.85 6.24 5.85
N ASN A 23 2.72 7.58 5.78
CA ASN A 23 2.41 8.26 4.53
C ASN A 23 3.50 8.07 3.47
N GLN A 24 4.78 8.08 3.87
CA GLN A 24 5.89 7.80 2.95
C GLN A 24 5.87 6.38 2.40
N ILE A 25 5.58 5.39 3.25
CA ILE A 25 5.43 3.99 2.84
C ILE A 25 4.28 3.86 1.84
N LEU A 26 3.11 4.42 2.18
CA LEU A 26 1.94 4.41 1.30
C LEU A 26 2.25 5.07 -0.05
N ALA A 27 2.85 6.25 -0.06
CA ALA A 27 3.21 6.95 -1.30
C ALA A 27 4.17 6.12 -2.17
N ARG A 28 5.18 5.48 -1.55
CA ARG A 28 6.14 4.63 -2.27
C ARG A 28 5.49 3.43 -2.94
N HIS A 29 4.58 2.75 -2.25
CA HIS A 29 3.96 1.52 -2.76
C HIS A 29 2.79 1.78 -3.71
N THR A 30 2.06 2.88 -3.51
CA THR A 30 0.91 3.25 -4.37
C THR A 30 1.32 4.08 -5.59
N GLY A 31 2.53 4.64 -5.60
CA GLY A 31 2.97 5.58 -6.63
C GLY A 31 2.30 6.96 -6.55
N GLN A 32 1.52 7.22 -5.50
CA GLN A 32 0.85 8.50 -5.27
C GLN A 32 1.81 9.53 -4.70
N LYS A 33 1.49 10.81 -4.89
CA LYS A 33 2.23 11.92 -4.26
C LYS A 33 1.99 11.93 -2.74
N ILE A 34 3.03 12.26 -1.97
CA ILE A 34 2.97 12.33 -0.50
C ILE A 34 1.88 13.28 0.01
N GLU A 35 1.67 14.40 -0.68
CA GLU A 35 0.66 15.40 -0.35
C GLU A 35 -0.76 14.81 -0.43
N LYS A 36 -1.03 14.07 -1.51
CA LYS A 36 -2.31 13.41 -1.74
C LYS A 36 -2.57 12.34 -0.67
N VAL A 37 -1.59 11.48 -0.42
CA VAL A 37 -1.69 10.46 0.64
C VAL A 37 -1.94 11.11 2.01
N THR A 38 -1.30 12.24 2.30
CA THR A 38 -1.45 12.92 3.60
C THR A 38 -2.84 13.49 3.81
N GLN A 39 -3.45 14.02 2.73
CA GLN A 39 -4.83 14.50 2.73
C GLN A 39 -5.82 13.33 2.84
N ASP A 40 -5.59 12.27 2.07
CA ASP A 40 -6.46 11.10 2.05
C ASP A 40 -6.38 10.30 3.37
N THR A 41 -5.26 10.32 4.09
CA THR A 41 -5.10 9.67 5.41
C THR A 41 -5.40 10.58 6.60
N GLU A 42 -5.91 11.81 6.38
CA GLU A 42 -6.29 12.69 7.47
C GLU A 42 -7.53 12.22 8.23
N ARG A 43 -8.43 11.54 7.52
CA ARG A 43 -9.62 10.88 8.06
C ARG A 43 -9.71 9.47 7.48
N ASP A 44 -10.64 8.70 8.04
CA ASP A 44 -10.94 7.38 7.50
C ASP A 44 -11.37 7.52 6.03
N TYR A 45 -10.60 6.91 5.13
CA TYR A 45 -10.82 6.94 3.70
C TYR A 45 -11.11 5.53 3.19
N PHE A 46 -12.39 5.26 2.97
CA PHE A 46 -12.86 3.96 2.50
C PHE A 46 -12.93 3.93 0.98
N LEU A 47 -12.34 2.89 0.39
CA LEU A 47 -12.30 2.68 -1.06
C LEU A 47 -13.04 1.40 -1.43
N THR A 48 -13.74 1.44 -2.56
CA THR A 48 -14.22 0.22 -3.22
C THR A 48 -13.04 -0.56 -3.80
N SER A 49 -13.25 -1.82 -4.17
CA SER A 49 -12.21 -2.66 -4.77
C SER A 49 -11.61 -2.04 -6.04
N ASP A 50 -12.44 -1.47 -6.92
CA ASP A 50 -11.97 -0.78 -8.14
C ASP A 50 -11.15 0.46 -7.79
N ALA A 51 -11.64 1.28 -6.87
CA ALA A 51 -10.94 2.50 -6.45
C ALA A 51 -9.62 2.18 -5.73
N ALA A 52 -9.55 1.10 -4.94
CA ALA A 52 -8.32 0.63 -4.31
C ALA A 52 -7.28 0.18 -5.35
N LYS A 53 -7.74 -0.44 -6.44
CA LYS A 53 -6.86 -0.83 -7.56
C LYS A 53 -6.33 0.40 -8.30
N GLU A 54 -7.19 1.36 -8.63
CA GLU A 54 -6.78 2.62 -9.27
C GLU A 54 -5.86 3.45 -8.37
N TYR A 55 -6.08 3.42 -7.06
CA TYR A 55 -5.23 4.10 -6.10
C TYR A 55 -3.83 3.47 -6.03
N GLY A 56 -3.68 2.19 -6.42
CA GLY A 56 -2.44 1.43 -6.35
C GLY A 56 -2.25 0.67 -5.03
N LEU A 57 -3.34 0.41 -4.27
CA LEU A 57 -3.30 -0.38 -3.04
C LEU A 57 -3.31 -1.89 -3.30
N ILE A 58 -3.91 -2.32 -4.40
CA ILE A 58 -4.05 -3.73 -4.78
C ILE A 58 -3.82 -3.92 -6.28
N ASP A 59 -3.26 -5.06 -6.66
CA ASP A 59 -2.95 -5.36 -8.07
C ASP A 59 -4.15 -5.91 -8.86
N GLY A 60 -5.07 -6.59 -8.18
CA GLY A 60 -6.19 -7.28 -8.81
C GLY A 60 -7.35 -7.58 -7.88
N ILE A 61 -8.52 -7.85 -8.47
CA ILE A 61 -9.76 -8.19 -7.78
C ILE A 61 -10.14 -9.61 -8.18
N ILE A 62 -10.33 -10.48 -7.19
CA ILE A 62 -10.73 -11.88 -7.42
C ILE A 62 -12.25 -11.99 -7.28
N LEU A 63 -12.94 -12.26 -8.38
CA LEU A 63 -14.41 -12.36 -8.41
C LEU A 63 -14.93 -13.79 -8.22
N THR A 64 -14.10 -14.79 -8.47
CA THR A 64 -14.47 -16.21 -8.37
C THR A 64 -13.49 -16.95 -7.47
N PRO A 65 -13.95 -17.91 -6.65
CA PRO A 65 -13.06 -18.71 -5.83
C PRO A 65 -12.05 -19.44 -6.73
N ILE A 66 -10.76 -19.18 -6.49
CA ILE A 66 -9.67 -19.77 -7.25
C ILE A 66 -9.69 -21.27 -7.00
N LYS A 67 -9.96 -22.08 -8.04
CA LYS A 67 -9.74 -23.52 -7.95
C LYS A 67 -8.21 -23.75 -7.91
N PRO A 68 -7.70 -24.67 -7.08
CA PRO A 68 -6.26 -24.88 -6.92
C PRO A 68 -5.50 -25.27 -8.21
N ALA A 69 -6.19 -25.53 -9.32
CA ALA A 69 -5.59 -25.85 -10.62
C ALA A 69 -5.07 -24.63 -11.42
N ASP A 70 -5.46 -23.40 -11.09
CA ASP A 70 -5.09 -22.22 -11.89
C ASP A 70 -3.76 -21.57 -11.47
N LYS A 71 -3.18 -21.97 -10.33
CA LYS A 71 -1.87 -21.48 -9.85
C LYS A 71 -0.69 -21.91 -10.74
N GLU A 72 -0.86 -22.92 -11.57
CA GLU A 72 0.20 -23.43 -12.45
C GLU A 72 0.35 -22.61 -13.74
N LYS A 73 -0.74 -22.00 -14.23
CA LYS A 73 -0.73 -21.22 -15.49
C LYS A 73 -0.13 -19.82 -15.35
N GLU A 74 -0.20 -19.20 -14.16
CA GLU A 74 0.43 -17.89 -13.92
C GLU A 74 1.96 -18.01 -13.75
N LYS A 75 2.45 -19.11 -13.17
CA LYS A 75 3.90 -19.40 -13.07
C LYS A 75 4.55 -19.66 -14.43
N GLU A 76 3.82 -20.17 -15.42
CA GLU A 76 4.34 -20.34 -16.79
C GLU A 76 4.43 -19.01 -17.54
N LYS A 77 3.48 -18.09 -17.34
CA LYS A 77 3.50 -16.76 -17.97
C LYS A 77 4.62 -15.85 -17.45
N GLU A 78 5.04 -15.98 -16.19
CA GLU A 78 6.21 -15.27 -15.66
C GLU A 78 7.54 -15.82 -16.22
N LYS A 79 7.66 -17.15 -16.35
CA LYS A 79 8.86 -17.79 -16.92
C LYS A 79 9.06 -17.49 -18.40
N GLU A 80 8.00 -17.24 -19.15
CA GLU A 80 8.10 -16.90 -20.57
C GLU A 80 8.57 -15.45 -20.78
N LYS A 81 8.13 -14.51 -19.93
CA LYS A 81 8.58 -13.10 -19.99
C LYS A 81 10.05 -12.91 -19.62
N GLU A 82 10.59 -13.73 -18.72
CA GLU A 82 12.01 -13.67 -18.32
C GLU A 82 12.94 -14.20 -19.43
N LYS A 83 12.47 -15.11 -20.29
CA LYS A 83 13.27 -15.62 -21.42
C LYS A 83 13.38 -14.67 -22.61
N VAL A 84 12.43 -13.76 -22.82
CA VAL A 84 12.47 -12.80 -23.94
C VAL A 84 13.39 -11.60 -23.64
N ALA A 85 13.67 -11.30 -22.36
CA ALA A 85 14.49 -10.15 -21.94
C ALA A 85 16.01 -10.42 -21.89
N ALA A 86 16.45 -11.66 -22.12
CA ALA A 86 17.86 -12.07 -21.96
C ALA A 86 18.54 -12.54 -23.27
N THR A 87 18.10 -12.04 -24.43
CA THR A 87 18.85 -12.19 -25.68
C THR A 87 19.29 -10.81 -26.18
N PRO A 88 20.60 -10.54 -26.34
CA PRO A 88 21.11 -9.27 -26.88
C PRO A 88 20.85 -9.14 -28.39
#